data_AF-A0A3L7WRG3-F1
#
_entry.id   AF-A0A3L7WRG3-F1
#
_cell.length_a   1.000
_cell.length_b   1.000
_cell.length_c   1.000
_cell.angle_alpha   90.00
_cell.angle_beta   90.00
_cell.angle_gamma   90.00
#
_symmetry.space_group_name_H-M   'P 1'
#
loop_
_entity.id
_entity.type
_entity.pdbx_description
1 polymer ?
#
loop_
_entity_poly.entity_id
_entity_poly.type
_entity_poly.pdbx_seq_one_letter_code
_entity_poly.pdbx_strand_id
1 'polypeptide(L)' 'MTLNLTLVTLVVPEYDAAIAYYTGTLGFVLLEDTPLSATKRWVRVAPSPNSAAFLLAQAATPAQHAAIG' A
#
# COMPACT_ATOMS: atom_id res chain seq x y z
N MET A 1 -4.49 28.47 -0.08
CA MET A 1 -3.80 27.31 0.50
C MET A 1 -4.70 26.11 0.28
N THR A 2 -4.25 25.08 -0.43
CA THR A 2 -5.10 23.93 -0.82
C THR A 2 -4.86 22.78 0.13
N LEU A 3 -5.94 22.17 0.64
CA LEU A 3 -5.88 20.98 1.49
C LEU A 3 -5.98 19.73 0.60
N ASN A 4 -5.01 18.82 0.70
CA ASN A 4 -4.95 17.61 -0.12
C ASN A 4 -4.79 16.37 0.77
N LEU A 5 -5.32 15.23 0.30
CA LEU A 5 -4.98 13.91 0.85
C LEU A 5 -3.63 13.47 0.27
N THR A 6 -2.70 13.10 1.14
CA THR A 6 -1.33 12.74 0.74
C THR A 6 -1.05 11.24 0.88
N LEU A 7 -1.77 10.54 1.74
CA LEU A 7 -1.60 9.11 1.99
C LEU A 7 -2.95 8.46 2.33
N VAL A 8 -3.28 7.37 1.65
CA VAL A 8 -4.50 6.58 1.89
C VAL A 8 -4.12 5.12 2.13
N THR A 9 -4.66 4.50 3.17
CA THR A 9 -4.37 3.09 3.45
C THR A 9 -5.29 2.17 2.64
N LEU A 10 -4.71 1.16 1.99
CA LEU A 10 -5.44 0.10 1.31
C LEU A 10 -5.16 -1.23 2.00
N VAL A 11 -6.24 -1.94 2.35
CA VAL A 11 -6.12 -3.31 2.89
C VAL A 11 -5.89 -4.26 1.72
N VAL A 12 -4.82 -5.04 1.79
CA VAL A 12 -4.40 -5.96 0.74
C VAL A 12 -4.29 -7.39 1.30
N PRO A 13 -4.45 -8.43 0.46
CA PRO A 13 -4.36 -9.81 0.96
C PRO A 13 -2.94 -10.20 1.35
N GLU A 14 -1.93 -9.72 0.62
CA GLU A 14 -0.51 -10.06 0.80
C GLU A 14 0.35 -8.90 0.27
N TYR A 15 1.48 -8.60 0.93
CA TYR A 15 2.33 -7.46 0.57
C TYR A 15 3.00 -7.62 -0.79
N ASP A 16 3.70 -8.73 -1.02
CA ASP A 16 4.48 -8.94 -2.23
C ASP A 16 3.58 -9.02 -3.47
N ALA A 17 2.43 -9.69 -3.36
CA ALA A 17 1.42 -9.71 -4.41
C ALA A 17 0.90 -8.29 -4.74
N ALA A 18 0.63 -7.48 -3.72
CA ALA A 18 0.17 -6.11 -3.92
C ALA A 18 1.27 -5.22 -4.51
N ILE A 19 2.50 -5.29 -4.01
CA ILE A 19 3.66 -4.55 -4.54
C ILE A 19 3.84 -4.89 -6.03
N ALA A 20 3.85 -6.18 -6.38
CA ALA A 20 4.00 -6.62 -7.76
C ALA A 20 2.89 -6.10 -8.67
N TYR A 21 1.63 -6.11 -8.22
CA TYR A 21 0.52 -5.56 -8.99
C TYR A 21 0.64 -4.04 -9.20
N TYR A 22 0.85 -3.27 -8.13
CA TYR A 22 0.92 -1.80 -8.25
C TYR A 22 2.14 -1.36 -9.05
N THR A 23 3.31 -1.95 -8.80
CA THR A 23 4.56 -1.53 -9.45
C THR A 23 4.75 -2.12 -10.84
N GLY A 24 4.32 -3.36 -11.06
CA GLY A 24 4.45 -4.06 -12.33
C GLY A 24 3.28 -3.76 -13.27
N THR A 25 2.06 -4.11 -12.85
CA THR A 25 0.87 -3.99 -13.71
C THR A 25 0.43 -2.53 -13.90
N LEU A 26 0.42 -1.75 -12.82
CA LEU A 26 -0.02 -0.34 -12.87
C LEU A 26 1.12 0.67 -13.06
N GLY A 27 2.38 0.22 -13.00
CA GLY A 27 3.55 1.09 -13.19
C GLY A 27 3.78 2.11 -12.07
N PHE A 28 3.25 1.88 -10.87
CA PHE A 28 3.49 2.76 -9.72
C PHE A 28 4.93 2.64 -9.24
N VAL A 29 5.39 3.67 -8.54
CA VAL A 29 6.70 3.67 -7.88
C VAL A 29 6.55 3.13 -6.47
N LEU A 30 7.41 2.17 -6.09
CA LEU A 30 7.62 1.79 -4.70
C LEU A 30 8.42 2.88 -4.00
N LEU A 31 7.76 3.64 -3.12
CA LEU A 31 8.38 4.74 -2.39
C LEU A 31 9.12 4.26 -1.15
N GLU A 32 8.58 3.24 -0.49
CA GLU A 32 9.13 2.72 0.76
C GLU A 32 8.66 1.28 0.98
N ASP A 33 9.54 0.48 1.56
CA ASP A 33 9.26 -0.89 1.98
C ASP A 33 10.14 -1.23 3.18
N THR A 34 9.65 -0.86 4.37
CA THR A 34 10.41 -0.95 5.61
C THR A 34 9.79 -2.01 6.53
N PRO A 35 10.52 -3.04 6.97
CA PRO A 35 10.01 -3.98 7.96
C PRO A 35 9.82 -3.27 9.32
N LEU A 36 8.64 -3.44 9.92
CA LEU A 36 8.28 -2.90 11.25
C LEU A 36 8.28 -3.96 12.34
N SER A 37 8.01 -5.22 11.98
CA SER A 37 8.07 -6.39 12.86
C SER A 37 8.25 -7.65 12.02
N ALA A 38 8.24 -8.82 12.66
CA ALA A 38 8.31 -10.11 11.95
C ALA A 38 7.17 -10.32 10.92
N THR A 39 6.06 -9.60 11.02
CA THR A 39 4.88 -9.79 10.15
C THR A 39 4.32 -8.49 9.55
N LYS A 40 4.88 -7.33 9.88
CA LYS A 40 4.37 -6.03 9.43
C LYS A 40 5.44 -5.26 8.68
N ARG A 41 5.02 -4.61 7.59
CA ARG A 41 5.85 -3.73 6.76
C ARG A 41 5.15 -2.39 6.60
N TRP A 42 5.94 -1.34 6.46
CA TRP A 42 5.50 -0.03 6.03
C TRP A 42 5.76 0.08 4.53
N VAL A 43 4.74 -0.19 3.73
CA VAL A 43 4.86 -0.27 2.27
C VAL A 43 4.08 0.87 1.62
N ARG A 44 4.77 1.74 0.90
CA ARG A 44 4.17 2.89 0.22
C ARG A 44 4.39 2.80 -1.27
N VAL A 45 3.31 2.92 -2.04
CA VAL A 45 3.35 2.99 -3.51
C VAL A 45 2.61 4.23 -4.00
N ALA A 46 3.03 4.81 -5.12
CA ALA A 46 2.34 5.96 -5.70
C ALA A 46 2.43 5.98 -7.23
N PRO A 47 1.46 6.58 -7.94
CA PRO A 47 1.55 6.78 -9.40
C PRO A 47 2.83 7.52 -9.84
N SER A 48 3.37 8.40 -8.99
CA SER A 48 4.62 9.10 -9.20
C SER A 48 5.27 9.48 -7.86
N PRO A 49 6.57 9.83 -7.81
CA PRO A 49 7.26 10.18 -6.56
C PRO A 49 6.65 11.37 -5.78
N ASN A 50 5.95 12.28 -6.47
CA ASN A 50 5.42 13.51 -5.88
C ASN A 50 3.87 13.53 -5.79
N SER A 51 3.20 12.40 -6.06
CA SER A 51 1.74 12.29 -5.94
C SER A 51 1.30 11.76 -4.59
N ALA A 52 0.00 11.77 -4.32
CA ALA A 52 -0.57 11.02 -3.22
C ALA A 52 -0.17 9.53 -3.31
N ALA A 53 0.03 8.91 -2.15
CA ALA A 53 0.49 7.54 -2.04
C ALA A 53 -0.59 6.63 -1.42
N PHE A 54 -0.47 5.35 -1.71
CA PHE A 54 -1.13 4.30 -0.95
C PHE A 54 -0.17 3.70 0.07
N LEU A 55 -0.64 3.55 1.31
CA LEU A 55 -0.03 2.67 2.31
C LEU A 55 -0.69 1.29 2.17
N LEU A 56 0.07 0.29 1.75
CA LEU A 56 -0.44 -1.07 1.67
C LEU A 56 -0.40 -1.69 3.06
N ALA A 57 -1.54 -2.17 3.54
CA ALA A 57 -1.68 -2.82 4.83
C ALA A 57 -2.18 -4.25 4.62
N GLN A 58 -1.35 -5.25 4.90
CA GLN A 58 -1.78 -6.64 4.77
C GLN A 58 -2.86 -6.96 5.80
N ALA A 59 -3.94 -7.60 5.33
CA ALA A 59 -5.03 -8.05 6.19
C ALA A 59 -4.53 -9.08 7.22
N ALA A 60 -4.88 -8.84 8.48
CA ALA A 60 -4.51 -9.70 9.62
C ALA A 60 -5.73 -10.31 10.33
N THR A 61 -6.94 -9.87 10.00
CA THR A 61 -8.18 -10.36 10.62
C THR A 61 -9.19 -10.83 9.57
N PRO A 62 -10.13 -11.73 9.92
CA PRO A 62 -11.21 -12.13 9.00
C PRO A 62 -12.04 -10.95 8.50
N ALA A 63 -12.29 -9.94 9.35
CA ALA A 63 -13.02 -8.74 8.97
C ALA A 63 -12.25 -7.90 7.92
N GLN A 64 -10.92 -7.81 8.04
CA GLN A 64 -10.09 -7.14 7.05
C GLN A 64 -10.06 -7.90 5.73
N HIS A 65 -9.99 -9.23 5.78
CA HIS A 65 -10.06 -10.05 4.56
C HIS A 65 -11.42 -9.91 3.88
N ALA A 66 -12.51 -9.88 4.64
CA ALA A 66 -13.87 -9.69 4.11
C ALA A 66 -14.10 -8.29 3.52
N ALA A 67 -13.26 -7.30 3.85
CA ALA A 67 -13.31 -5.96 3.28
C ALA A 67 -12.59 -5.85 1.92
N ILE A 68 -11.86 -6.89 1.51
CA ILE A 68 -11.21 -6.98 0.20
C ILE A 68 -12.24 -7.53 -0.80
N GLY A 69 -12.51 -6.79 -1.87
CA GLY A 69 -13.48 -7.14 -2.92
C GLY A 69 -13.07 -6.59 -4.28
#